data_AF-A0A5C6NZE1-F1
#
_entry.id   AF-A0A5C6NZE1-F1
#
_cell.length_a   1.000
_cell.length_b   1.000
_cell.length_c   1.000
_cell.angle_alpha   90.00
_cell.angle_beta   90.00
_cell.angle_gamma   90.00
#
_symmetry.space_group_name_H-M   'P 1'
#
loop_
_entity.id
_entity.type
_entity.pdbx_description
1 polymer ?
#
loop_
_entity_poly.entity_id
_entity_poly.type
_entity_poly.pdbx_seq_one_letter_code
_entity_poly.pdbx_strand_id
1 'polypeptide(L)' 'MHDNSGEKQPYKTTLTLLIPDHLSTAAVSLLTELLQFDPGYRLGSGGGGVCDIKCHPFFSSVSWKALGC' A
#
# COMPACT_ATOMS: atom_id res chain seq x y z
N MET A 1 27.43 39.99 4.33
CA MET A 1 26.33 39.10 4.77
C MET A 1 25.32 38.98 3.65
N HIS A 2 25.25 37.84 2.98
CA HIS A 2 24.05 37.40 2.26
C HIS A 2 24.07 35.88 2.37
N ASP A 3 23.37 35.41 3.39
CA ASP A 3 23.06 34.00 3.60
C ASP A 3 22.08 33.61 2.48
N ASN A 4 22.52 32.77 1.55
CA ASN A 4 21.63 32.15 0.57
C ASN A 4 21.78 30.66 0.74
N SER A 5 21.36 30.20 1.92
CA SER A 5 21.11 28.80 2.20
C SER A 5 20.01 28.33 1.26
N GLY A 6 20.43 27.83 0.10
CA GLY A 6 19.56 27.21 -0.88
C GLY A 6 18.85 26.05 -0.23
N GLU A 7 17.62 26.30 0.19
CA GLU A 7 16.71 25.29 0.74
C GLU A 7 16.47 24.26 -0.36
N LYS A 8 17.25 23.18 -0.31
CA LYS A 8 17.07 22.02 -1.17
C LYS A 8 15.77 21.35 -0.73
N GLN A 9 14.64 21.81 -1.27
CA GLN A 9 13.38 21.09 -1.22
C GLN A 9 13.68 19.68 -1.76
N PRO A 10 13.69 18.63 -0.92
CA PRO A 10 14.10 17.31 -1.38
C PRO A 10 13.03 16.87 -2.35
N TYR A 11 13.46 16.39 -3.51
CA TYR A 11 12.67 15.75 -4.57
C TYR A 11 11.55 14.88 -4.00
N LYS A 12 10.41 15.48 -3.66
CA LYS A 12 9.21 14.71 -3.38
C LYS A 12 8.62 14.38 -4.74
N THR A 13 9.30 13.50 -5.47
CA THR A 13 8.67 12.72 -6.52
C THR A 13 7.76 11.76 -5.79
N THR A 14 6.61 12.25 -5.30
CA THR A 14 5.55 11.38 -4.78
C THR A 14 5.16 10.52 -5.98
N LEU A 15 5.64 9.28 -6.03
CA LEU A 15 5.13 8.29 -6.96
C LEU A 15 3.65 8.16 -6.61
N THR A 16 2.81 8.89 -7.34
CA THR A 16 1.38 8.94 -7.09
C THR A 16 0.83 7.68 -7.72
N LEU A 17 0.30 6.79 -6.89
CA LEU A 17 -0.30 5.56 -7.37
C LEU A 17 -1.52 5.93 -8.22
N LEU A 18 -1.40 5.77 -9.54
CA LEU A 18 -2.50 6.00 -10.46
C LEU A 18 -3.41 4.78 -10.42
N ILE A 19 -4.53 4.91 -9.71
CA ILE A 19 -5.54 3.88 -9.60
C ILE A 19 -6.67 4.18 -10.60
N PRO A 20 -7.04 3.22 -11.46
CA PRO A 20 -8.17 3.41 -12.37
C PRO A 20 -9.52 3.47 -11.64
N ASP A 21 -10.41 4.36 -12.08
CA ASP A 21 -11.72 4.60 -11.45
C ASP A 21 -12.70 3.42 -11.55
N HIS A 22 -12.45 2.47 -12.45
CA HIS A 22 -13.31 1.29 -12.63
C HIS A 22 -13.07 0.19 -11.58
N LEU A 23 -12.07 0.36 -10.70
CA LEU A 23 -11.79 -0.60 -9.64
C LEU A 23 -12.76 -0.41 -8.48
N SER A 24 -13.13 -1.54 -7.85
CA SER A 24 -13.92 -1.51 -6.62
C SER A 24 -13.11 -0.87 -5.48
N THR A 25 -13.80 -0.26 -4.52
CA THR A 25 -13.16 0.33 -3.33
C THR A 25 -12.23 -0.66 -2.61
N ALA A 26 -12.64 -1.93 -2.52
CA ALA A 26 -11.81 -2.98 -1.92
C ALA A 26 -10.53 -3.26 -2.74
N ALA A 27 -10.60 -3.22 -4.07
CA ALA A 27 -9.42 -3.37 -4.92
C ALA A 27 -8.46 -2.17 -4.78
N VAL A 28 -9.00 -0.95 -4.72
CA VAL A 28 -8.22 0.27 -4.50
C VAL A 28 -7.51 0.24 -3.14
N SER A 29 -8.22 -0.15 -2.07
CA SER A 29 -7.64 -0.29 -0.73
C SER A 29 -6.49 -1.29 -0.73
N LEU A 30 -6.72 -2.48 -1.29
CA LEU A 30 -5.70 -3.53 -1.36
C LEU A 30 -4.44 -3.06 -2.09
N LEU A 31 -4.59 -2.44 -3.26
CA LEU A 31 -3.47 -1.93 -4.04
C LEU A 31 -2.71 -0.84 -3.30
N THR A 32 -3.42 0.08 -2.66
CA THR A 32 -2.81 1.18 -1.89
C THR A 32 -2.00 0.62 -0.71
N GLU A 33 -2.54 -0.33 0.03
CA GLU A 33 -1.86 -0.90 1.20
C GLU A 33 -0.71 -1.85 0.82
N LEU A 34 -0.77 -2.54 -0.33
CA LEU A 34 0.34 -3.37 -0.83
C LEU A 34 1.46 -2.55 -1.48
N LEU A 35 1.12 -1.50 -2.23
CA LEU A 35 2.07 -0.72 -3.02
C LEU A 35 2.63 0.48 -2.24
N GLN A 36 2.84 0.30 -0.94
CA GLN A 36 3.57 1.23 -0.10
C GLN A 36 5.04 1.29 -0.50
N PHE A 37 5.56 2.52 -0.60
CA PHE A 37 6.96 2.78 -0.96
C PHE A 37 7.91 2.21 0.10
N ASP A 38 7.61 2.47 1.36
CA ASP A 38 8.36 1.91 2.47
C ASP A 38 7.83 0.49 2.77
N PRO A 39 8.69 -0.54 2.69
CA PRO A 39 8.28 -1.92 2.90
C PRO A 39 7.75 -2.17 4.32
N GLY A 40 8.13 -1.39 5.32
CA GLY A 40 7.64 -1.52 6.70
C GLY A 40 6.15 -1.21 6.85
N TYR A 41 5.59 -0.38 5.96
CA TYR A 41 4.16 -0.02 5.96
C TYR A 41 3.31 -0.87 5.00
N ARG A 42 3.94 -1.74 4.21
CA ARG A 42 3.22 -2.62 3.29
C ARG A 42 2.33 -3.61 4.04
N LEU A 43 1.12 -3.81 3.54
CA LEU A 43 0.23 -4.85 4.04
C LEU A 43 0.93 -6.21 4.06
N GLY A 44 0.93 -6.85 5.22
CA GLY A 44 1.61 -8.12 5.46
C GLY A 44 3.08 -8.02 5.87
N SER A 45 3.61 -6.81 6.09
CA SER A 45 4.93 -6.62 6.73
C SER A 45 4.85 -6.58 8.27
N GLY A 46 3.65 -6.44 8.84
CA GLY A 46 3.41 -6.47 10.29
C GLY A 46 3.38 -7.88 10.88
N GLY A 47 3.08 -7.97 12.18
CA GLY A 47 3.08 -9.25 12.92
C GLY A 47 2.06 -10.28 12.43
N GLY A 48 0.99 -9.87 11.74
CA GLY A 48 0.01 -10.78 11.14
C GLY A 48 0.43 -11.35 9.79
N GLY A 49 1.41 -10.73 9.11
CA GLY A 49 1.98 -11.25 7.87
C GLY A 49 0.93 -11.55 6.80
N VAL A 50 0.96 -12.76 6.25
CA VAL A 50 -0.02 -13.21 5.24
C VAL A 50 -1.46 -13.24 5.76
N CYS A 51 -1.69 -13.34 7.07
CA CYS A 51 -3.04 -13.31 7.63
C CYS A 51 -3.69 -11.94 7.41
N ASP A 52 -2.92 -10.85 7.51
CA ASP A 52 -3.43 -9.50 7.26
C ASP A 52 -3.88 -9.34 5.79
N ILE A 53 -3.13 -9.95 4.87
CA ILE A 53 -3.50 -9.98 3.45
C ILE A 53 -4.79 -10.80 3.24
N LYS A 54 -4.85 -12.01 3.80
CA LYS A 54 -6.01 -12.91 3.66
C LYS A 54 -7.29 -12.36 4.26
N CYS A 55 -7.18 -11.55 5.32
CA CYS A 55 -8.30 -10.92 6.02
C CYS A 55 -8.79 -9.61 5.36
N HIS A 56 -8.08 -9.09 4.35
CA HIS A 56 -8.45 -7.86 3.68
C HIS A 56 -9.83 -8.00 2.97
N PRO A 57 -10.72 -6.98 3.01
CA PRO A 57 -12.07 -7.06 2.45
C PRO A 57 -12.17 -7.51 0.99
N PHE A 58 -11.14 -7.23 0.18
CA PHE A 58 -11.04 -7.71 -1.21
C PHE A 58 -11.14 -9.24 -1.32
N PHE A 59 -10.64 -9.98 -0.32
CA PHE A 59 -10.67 -11.44 -0.29
C PHE A 59 -11.80 -12.01 0.59
N SER A 60 -12.78 -11.20 0.99
CA SER A 60 -13.89 -11.65 1.86
C SER A 60 -14.69 -12.82 1.31
N SER A 61 -14.74 -12.99 -0.02
CA SER A 61 -15.41 -14.12 -0.68
C SER A 61 -14.53 -15.36 -0.83
N VAL A 62 -13.26 -15.30 -0.45
CA VAL A 62 -12.30 -16.40 -0.62
C VAL A 62 -12.34 -17.30 0.60
N SER A 63 -12.72 -18.56 0.41
CA SER A 63 -12.57 -19.59 1.42
C SER A 63 -11.15 -20.16 1.38
N TRP A 64 -10.24 -19.58 2.16
CA TRP A 64 -8.84 -20.01 2.20
C TRP A 64 -8.68 -21.48 2.62
N LYS A 65 -9.50 -21.96 3.57
CA LYS A 65 -9.50 -23.37 3.98
C LYS A 65 -9.83 -24.32 2.83
N ALA A 66 -10.74 -23.93 1.94
CA ALA A 66 -11.09 -24.74 0.76
C ALA A 66 -9.95 -24.79 -0.27
N LEU A 67 -9.00 -23.85 -0.21
CA LEU A 67 -7.82 -23.78 -1.08
C LEU A 67 -6.57 -24.45 -0.45
N GLY A 68 -6.72 -25.12 0.69
CA GLY A 68 -5.62 -25.80 1.39
C GLY A 68 -4.74 -24.86 2.23
N CYS A 69 -5.27 -23.69 2.60
CA CYS A 69 -4.61 -22.66 3.40
C CYS A 69 -5.17 -22.54 4.82
#